data_AF-A0A2A8HPU9-F1
#
_entry.id   AF-A0A2A8HPU9-F1
#
_cell.length_a   1.000
_cell.length_b   1.000
_cell.length_c   1.000
_cell.angle_alpha   90.00
_cell.angle_beta   90.00
_cell.angle_gamma   90.00
#
_symmetry.space_group_name_H-M   'P 1'
#
loop_
_entity.id
_entity.type
_entity.pdbx_description
1 polymer ?
#
loop_
_entity_poly.entity_id
_entity_poly.type
_entity_poly.pdbx_seq_one_letter_code
_entity_poly.pdbx_strand_id
1 'polypeptide(L)'
;MVDRVSAWITLGGSINPAVWANLKTAIADEGLSTDWGGEPFDEAERIDGQALELCAEEVAYGRFTKLEELCHRHGVPFVRSCNGYDSQWGAERVVFTGTGEPVTFPIGNDGNPYVDRTKIAELGSLEAVETYLDAADFAVPPLVVTAEEASHD
;
A
#
# COMPACT_ATOMS: atom_id res chain seq x y z
N MET A 1 7.47 20.93 12.53
CA MET A 1 7.64 20.52 11.13
C MET A 1 7.50 19.02 11.12
N VAL A 2 6.70 18.45 10.22
CA VAL A 2 6.57 17.00 10.07
C VAL A 2 7.49 16.56 8.95
N ASP A 3 8.18 15.45 9.16
CA ASP A 3 9.08 14.87 8.18
C ASP A 3 8.27 14.26 7.03
N ARG A 4 8.72 14.54 5.80
CA ARG A 4 7.99 14.24 4.57
C ARG A 4 8.90 13.54 3.57
N VAL A 5 8.35 12.55 2.89
CA VAL A 5 9.07 11.72 1.90
C VAL A 5 8.13 11.35 0.76
N SER A 6 8.70 10.94 -0.37
CA SER A 6 7.91 10.30 -1.43
C SER A 6 7.40 8.94 -0.97
N ALA A 7 6.14 8.65 -1.28
CA ALA A 7 5.51 7.36 -1.01
C ALA A 7 4.62 6.96 -2.18
N TRP A 8 4.45 5.64 -2.34
CA TRP A 8 3.55 5.06 -3.31
C TRP A 8 2.79 3.91 -2.69
N ILE A 9 1.61 3.63 -3.23
CA ILE A 9 0.71 2.60 -2.74
C ILE A 9 0.02 1.92 -3.91
N THR A 10 -0.08 0.61 -3.84
CA THR A 10 -0.83 -0.22 -4.77
C THR A 10 -2.04 -0.79 -4.04
N LEU A 11 -3.25 -0.48 -4.52
CA LEU A 11 -4.52 -0.93 -3.96
C LEU A 11 -5.14 -2.02 -4.84
N GLY A 12 -5.81 -2.99 -4.22
CA GLY A 12 -6.39 -4.10 -4.94
C GLY A 12 -7.60 -4.74 -4.29
N GLY A 13 -8.02 -5.85 -4.88
CA GLY A 13 -9.07 -6.71 -4.33
C GLY A 13 -10.47 -6.33 -4.79
N SER A 14 -11.46 -7.10 -4.32
CA SER A 14 -12.86 -6.89 -4.63
C SER A 14 -13.51 -6.02 -3.57
N ILE A 15 -14.05 -4.87 -3.96
CA ILE A 15 -14.67 -3.90 -3.05
C ILE A 15 -16.05 -3.50 -3.55
N ASN A 16 -16.94 -3.14 -2.63
CA ASN A 16 -18.26 -2.62 -2.98
C ASN A 16 -18.19 -1.12 -3.36
N PRO A 17 -19.22 -0.58 -4.03
CA PRO A 17 -19.21 0.81 -4.50
C PRO A 17 -19.13 1.86 -3.38
N ALA A 18 -19.68 1.57 -2.19
CA ALA A 18 -19.61 2.48 -1.05
C ALA A 18 -18.20 2.60 -0.48
N VAL A 19 -17.48 1.47 -0.37
CA VAL A 19 -16.05 1.45 -0.01
C VAL A 19 -15.24 2.20 -1.06
N TRP A 20 -15.50 1.95 -2.33
CA TRP A 20 -14.82 2.65 -3.42
C TRP A 20 -15.01 4.18 -3.35
N ALA A 21 -16.23 4.65 -3.09
CA ALA A 21 -16.51 6.08 -2.91
C ALA A 21 -15.69 6.69 -1.76
N ASN A 22 -15.59 5.99 -0.62
CA ASN A 22 -14.78 6.45 0.52
C ASN A 22 -13.29 6.48 0.20
N LEU A 23 -12.77 5.48 -0.51
CA LEU A 23 -11.38 5.44 -0.95
C LEU A 23 -11.07 6.61 -1.89
N LYS A 24 -11.94 6.91 -2.87
CA LYS A 24 -11.78 8.08 -3.75
C LYS A 24 -11.68 9.39 -2.98
N THR A 25 -12.52 9.57 -1.96
CA THR A 25 -12.42 10.75 -1.09
C THR A 25 -11.08 10.81 -0.36
N ALA A 26 -10.58 9.70 0.16
CA ALA A 26 -9.27 9.67 0.83
C ALA A 26 -8.10 9.93 -0.14
N ILE A 27 -8.14 9.33 -1.33
CA ILE A 27 -7.15 9.55 -2.41
C ILE A 27 -7.07 11.04 -2.76
N ALA A 28 -8.22 11.71 -2.93
CA ALA A 28 -8.27 13.13 -3.24
C ALA A 28 -7.81 14.00 -2.06
N ASP A 29 -8.22 13.69 -0.83
CA ASP A 29 -7.83 14.43 0.38
C ASP A 29 -6.31 14.36 0.64
N GLU A 30 -5.68 13.23 0.29
CA GLU A 30 -4.26 12.98 0.47
C GLU A 30 -3.42 13.36 -0.77
N GLY A 31 -4.06 13.78 -1.86
CA GLY A 31 -3.40 14.33 -3.05
C GLY A 31 -2.64 13.31 -3.89
N LEU A 32 -3.12 12.07 -3.96
CA LEU A 32 -2.47 11.00 -4.72
C LEU A 32 -2.70 11.15 -6.24
N SER A 33 -1.71 10.72 -7.02
CA SER A 33 -1.71 10.70 -8.49
C SER A 33 -1.23 9.34 -9.01
N THR A 34 -1.54 9.02 -10.26
CA THR A 34 -1.00 7.87 -11.00
C THR A 34 0.43 8.11 -11.48
N ASP A 35 0.89 9.36 -11.52
CA ASP A 35 2.23 9.76 -11.97
C ASP A 35 2.89 10.77 -11.00
N TRP A 36 4.22 10.71 -10.92
CA TRP A 36 4.98 11.55 -9.99
C TRP A 36 4.95 13.02 -10.43
N GLY A 37 4.43 13.88 -9.55
CA GLY A 37 4.19 15.30 -9.87
C GLY A 37 3.07 15.50 -10.90
N GLY A 38 2.24 14.48 -11.14
CA GLY A 38 1.08 14.52 -12.01
C GLY A 38 -0.13 15.22 -11.39
N GLU A 39 -1.22 15.26 -12.16
CA GLU A 39 -2.51 15.76 -11.68
C GLU A 39 -3.13 14.81 -10.65
N PRO A 40 -4.02 15.30 -9.75
CA PRO A 40 -4.74 14.43 -8.82
C PRO A 40 -5.48 13.32 -9.57
N PHE A 41 -5.48 12.12 -8.97
CA PHE A 41 -6.10 10.93 -9.55
C PHE A 41 -7.54 11.16 -10.03
N ASP A 42 -7.81 10.77 -11.28
CA ASP A 42 -9.14 10.68 -11.86
C ASP A 42 -9.56 9.21 -12.03
N GLU A 43 -10.84 8.91 -11.79
CA GLU A 43 -11.37 7.55 -11.89
C GLU A 43 -11.24 6.96 -13.31
N ALA A 44 -11.18 7.79 -14.34
CA ALA A 44 -10.95 7.35 -15.72
C ALA A 44 -9.54 6.79 -15.96
N GLU A 45 -8.59 7.07 -15.06
CA GLU A 45 -7.23 6.51 -15.11
C GLU A 45 -7.16 5.07 -14.58
N ARG A 46 -8.23 4.60 -13.91
CA ARG A 46 -8.33 3.22 -13.45
C ARG A 46 -8.45 2.26 -14.64
N ILE A 47 -7.59 1.25 -14.68
CA ILE A 47 -7.62 0.20 -15.68
C ILE A 47 -8.28 -1.06 -15.10
N ASP A 48 -9.35 -1.53 -15.75
CA ASP A 48 -10.03 -2.76 -15.36
C ASP A 48 -9.09 -3.97 -15.44
N GLY A 49 -9.11 -4.80 -14.41
CA GLY A 49 -8.24 -5.98 -14.32
C GLY A 49 -6.81 -5.69 -13.85
N GLN A 50 -6.51 -4.46 -13.44
CA GLN A 50 -5.23 -4.08 -12.83
C GLN A 50 -5.42 -3.62 -11.38
N ALA A 51 -4.35 -3.72 -10.59
CA ALA A 51 -4.29 -3.05 -9.31
C ALA A 51 -4.16 -1.53 -9.55
N LEU A 52 -4.61 -0.72 -8.60
CA LEU A 52 -4.51 0.73 -8.70
C LEU A 52 -3.22 1.19 -8.04
N GLU A 53 -2.28 1.69 -8.85
CA GLU A 53 -1.03 2.26 -8.39
C GLU A 53 -1.15 3.78 -8.26
N LEU A 54 -0.73 4.29 -7.11
CA LEU A 54 -0.81 5.70 -6.77
C LEU A 54 0.48 6.15 -6.07
N CYS A 55 0.81 7.41 -6.22
CA CYS A 55 1.99 8.02 -5.62
C CYS A 55 1.70 9.46 -5.17
N ALA A 56 2.52 9.95 -4.24
CA ALA A 56 2.54 11.34 -3.88
C ALA A 56 3.93 11.74 -3.36
N GLU A 57 4.29 12.99 -3.62
CA GLU A 57 5.45 13.63 -3.02
C GLU A 57 5.07 14.28 -1.68
N GLU A 58 6.05 14.55 -0.83
CA GLU A 58 5.85 15.27 0.41
C GLU A 58 4.86 14.60 1.41
N VAL A 59 4.82 13.27 1.47
CA VAL A 59 3.90 12.52 2.34
C VAL A 59 4.41 12.51 3.77
N ALA A 60 3.59 12.99 4.70
CA ALA A 60 3.94 13.04 6.12
C ALA A 60 4.18 11.64 6.68
N TYR A 61 5.35 11.43 7.29
CA TYR A 61 5.83 10.13 7.79
C TYR A 61 5.80 9.00 6.73
N GLY A 62 5.71 9.34 5.43
CA GLY A 62 5.58 8.37 4.34
C GLY A 62 4.27 7.56 4.34
N ARG A 63 3.23 8.03 5.02
CA ARG A 63 1.97 7.30 5.23
C ARG A 63 0.75 8.02 4.67
N PHE A 64 -0.11 7.25 4.03
CA PHE A 64 -1.43 7.65 3.54
C PHE A 64 -2.46 7.31 4.63
N THR A 65 -2.46 8.11 5.71
CA THR A 65 -3.12 7.74 6.99
C THR A 65 -4.59 7.39 6.81
N LYS A 66 -5.37 8.23 6.14
CA LYS A 66 -6.81 8.03 5.95
C LYS A 66 -7.07 6.87 4.98
N LEU A 67 -6.27 6.77 3.92
CA LEU A 67 -6.42 5.71 2.93
C LEU A 67 -6.08 4.34 3.52
N GLU A 68 -4.96 4.21 4.22
CA GLU A 68 -4.52 2.97 4.89
C GLU A 68 -5.53 2.53 5.96
N GLU A 69 -6.08 3.46 6.76
CA GLU A 69 -7.13 3.16 7.75
C GLU A 69 -8.41 2.62 7.11
N LEU A 70 -8.85 3.21 5.98
CA LEU A 70 -10.01 2.72 5.24
C LEU A 70 -9.76 1.34 4.65
N CYS A 71 -8.56 1.11 4.10
CA CYS A 71 -8.18 -0.17 3.57
C CYS A 71 -8.21 -1.25 4.65
N HIS A 72 -7.59 -0.98 5.80
CA HIS A 72 -7.59 -1.89 6.94
C HIS A 72 -9.02 -2.18 7.45
N ARG A 73 -9.85 -1.14 7.60
CA ARG A 73 -11.24 -1.27 8.06
C ARG A 73 -12.10 -2.14 7.15
N HIS A 74 -11.91 -2.03 5.84
CA HIS A 74 -12.73 -2.70 4.83
C HIS A 74 -12.08 -3.94 4.23
N GLY A 75 -10.90 -4.35 4.72
CA GLY A 75 -10.19 -5.52 4.21
C GLY A 75 -9.69 -5.35 2.77
N VAL A 76 -9.39 -4.13 2.34
CA VAL A 76 -8.85 -3.83 1.02
C VAL A 76 -7.35 -4.09 1.05
N PRO A 77 -6.83 -5.09 0.33
CA PRO A 77 -5.40 -5.36 0.32
C PRO A 77 -4.63 -4.20 -0.32
N PHE A 78 -3.47 -3.90 0.26
CA PHE A 78 -2.56 -2.89 -0.28
C PHE A 78 -1.09 -3.22 -0.02
N VAL A 79 -0.23 -2.65 -0.84
CA VAL A 79 1.21 -2.54 -0.59
C VAL A 79 1.59 -1.08 -0.67
N ARG A 80 2.04 -0.49 0.43
CA ARG A 80 2.62 0.86 0.47
C ARG A 80 4.13 0.74 0.51
N SER A 81 4.85 1.65 -0.12
CA SER A 81 6.28 1.84 0.12
C SER A 81 6.59 3.32 0.22
N CYS A 82 7.64 3.67 0.96
CA CYS A 82 8.12 5.03 1.04
C CYS A 82 9.64 5.09 1.14
N ASN A 83 10.19 6.23 0.73
CA ASN A 83 11.60 6.50 0.96
C ASN A 83 11.88 6.67 2.46
N GLY A 84 13.15 6.44 2.84
CA GLY A 84 13.63 6.76 4.17
C GLY A 84 13.74 8.27 4.37
N TYR A 85 13.72 8.69 5.62
CA TYR A 85 14.07 10.06 6.00
C TYR A 85 15.36 10.03 6.81
N ASP A 86 16.38 10.73 6.30
CA ASP A 86 17.74 10.65 6.80
C ASP A 86 17.81 10.75 8.32
N SER A 87 18.50 9.78 8.93
CA SER A 87 18.75 9.68 10.37
C SER A 87 17.54 9.45 11.28
N GLN A 88 16.33 9.25 10.74
CA GLN A 88 15.14 8.92 11.54
C GLN A 88 14.56 7.54 11.22
N TRP A 89 14.33 7.23 9.95
CA TRP A 89 13.83 5.92 9.52
C TRP A 89 14.35 5.55 8.13
N GLY A 90 14.48 4.25 7.89
CA GLY A 90 14.89 3.71 6.58
C GLY A 90 13.70 3.59 5.63
N ALA A 91 13.98 3.39 4.34
CA ALA A 91 12.94 3.07 3.38
C ALA A 91 12.21 1.79 3.82
N GLU A 92 10.89 1.81 3.69
CA GLU A 92 10.03 0.71 4.16
C GLU A 92 8.93 0.39 3.16
N ARG A 93 8.50 -0.87 3.20
CA ARG A 93 7.29 -1.38 2.55
C ARG A 93 6.34 -1.87 3.63
N VAL A 94 5.06 -1.54 3.49
CA VAL A 94 3.99 -2.08 4.32
C VAL A 94 3.06 -2.90 3.45
N VAL A 95 2.82 -4.14 3.86
CA VAL A 95 1.93 -5.08 3.18
C VAL A 95 0.73 -5.36 4.05
N PHE A 96 -0.46 -5.23 3.49
CA PHE A 96 -1.70 -5.66 4.09
C PHE A 96 -2.47 -6.55 3.11
N THR A 97 -2.77 -7.77 3.52
CA THR A 97 -3.38 -8.80 2.65
C THR A 97 -4.92 -8.79 2.69
N GLY A 98 -5.52 -7.76 3.30
CA GLY A 98 -6.97 -7.65 3.51
C GLY A 98 -7.45 -8.25 4.84
N THR A 99 -6.58 -8.93 5.59
CA THR A 99 -6.90 -9.48 6.92
C THR A 99 -5.69 -9.35 7.86
N GLY A 100 -5.95 -9.36 9.17
CA GLY A 100 -4.90 -9.22 10.19
C GLY A 100 -4.34 -7.80 10.26
N GLU A 101 -3.12 -7.67 10.78
CA GLU A 101 -2.42 -6.39 10.88
C GLU A 101 -1.48 -6.19 9.67
N PRO A 102 -1.32 -4.95 9.17
CA PRO A 102 -0.29 -4.64 8.18
C PRO A 102 1.11 -4.97 8.72
N VAL A 103 1.98 -5.50 7.86
CA VAL A 103 3.35 -5.88 8.20
C VAL A 103 4.34 -4.96 7.50
N THR A 104 5.30 -4.43 8.26
CA THR A 104 6.37 -3.56 7.73
C THR A 104 7.64 -4.37 7.44
N PHE A 105 8.23 -4.11 6.27
CA PHE A 105 9.45 -4.71 5.76
C PHE A 105 10.45 -3.59 5.42
N PRO A 106 11.72 -3.70 5.83
CA PRO A 106 12.74 -2.77 5.37
C PRO A 106 13.07 -3.05 3.89
N ILE A 107 13.20 -1.98 3.10
CA ILE A 107 13.55 -2.07 1.68
C ILE A 107 14.81 -1.26 1.37
N GLY A 108 15.54 -1.68 0.35
CA GLY A 108 16.66 -0.93 -0.20
C GLY A 108 16.20 0.26 -1.05
N ASN A 109 17.16 1.09 -1.49
CA ASN A 109 16.88 2.19 -2.41
C ASN A 109 16.41 1.73 -3.80
N ASP A 110 16.65 0.46 -4.13
CA ASP A 110 16.16 -0.21 -5.33
C ASP A 110 14.71 -0.75 -5.16
N GLY A 111 14.12 -0.57 -3.97
CA GLY A 111 12.79 -1.06 -3.64
C GLY A 111 12.73 -2.54 -3.27
N ASN A 112 13.87 -3.24 -3.21
CA ASN A 112 13.88 -4.66 -2.87
C ASN A 112 13.84 -4.87 -1.35
N PRO A 113 13.02 -5.79 -0.83
CA PRO A 113 13.03 -6.14 0.58
C PRO A 113 14.34 -6.82 0.95
N TYR A 114 14.81 -6.55 2.17
CA TYR A 114 16.00 -7.22 2.71
C TYR A 114 15.78 -7.69 4.14
N VAL A 115 16.68 -8.54 4.62
CA VAL A 115 16.74 -8.98 6.01
C VAL A 115 18.13 -8.69 6.57
N ASP A 116 18.17 -8.09 7.75
CA ASP A 116 19.43 -7.95 8.47
C ASP A 116 19.83 -9.24 9.20
N ARG A 117 21.06 -9.29 9.70
CA ARG A 117 21.60 -10.46 10.40
C ARG A 117 20.81 -10.84 11.66
N THR A 118 20.25 -9.86 12.36
CA THR A 118 19.42 -10.09 13.55
C THR A 118 18.15 -10.81 13.14
N LYS A 119 17.48 -10.32 12.09
CA LYS A 119 16.26 -10.93 11.56
C LYS A 119 16.49 -12.35 11.02
N ILE A 120 17.60 -12.59 10.34
CA ILE A 120 17.98 -13.95 9.89
C ILE A 120 18.13 -14.89 11.09
N ALA A 121 18.78 -14.44 12.17
CA ALA A 121 18.95 -15.25 13.37
C ALA A 121 17.61 -15.54 14.08
N GLU A 122 16.69 -14.57 14.10
CA GLU A 122 15.32 -14.75 14.62
C GLU A 122 14.50 -15.76 13.81
N LEU A 123 14.59 -15.70 12.47
CA LEU A 123 13.87 -16.59 11.57
C LEU A 123 14.42 -18.02 11.60
N GLY A 124 15.70 -18.18 11.93
CA GLY A 124 16.32 -19.46 12.29
C GLY A 124 16.54 -20.44 11.13
N SER A 125 16.07 -20.13 9.92
CA SER A 125 16.28 -20.94 8.72
C SER A 125 16.20 -20.09 7.45
N LEU A 126 16.82 -20.58 6.37
CA LEU A 126 16.74 -19.93 5.06
C LEU A 126 15.31 -19.96 4.49
N GLU A 127 14.58 -21.06 4.70
CA GLU A 127 13.17 -21.19 4.27
C GLU A 127 12.26 -20.14 4.92
N ALA A 128 12.47 -19.85 6.21
CA ALA A 128 11.74 -18.79 6.90
C ALA A 128 12.13 -17.38 6.41
N VAL A 129 13.39 -17.18 5.97
CA VAL A 129 13.84 -15.95 5.32
C VAL A 129 13.18 -15.76 3.97
N GLU A 130 13.14 -16.81 3.14
CA GLU A 130 12.45 -16.78 1.84
C GLU A 130 10.96 -16.49 2.02
N THR A 131 10.28 -17.17 2.94
CA THR A 131 8.87 -16.90 3.27
C THR A 131 8.64 -15.45 3.72
N TYR A 132 9.56 -14.89 4.50
CA TYR A 132 9.47 -13.49 4.94
C TYR A 132 9.62 -12.51 3.77
N LEU A 133 10.54 -12.77 2.84
CA LEU A 133 10.74 -11.94 1.65
C LEU A 133 9.59 -12.07 0.66
N ASP A 134 9.08 -13.29 0.44
CA ASP A 134 7.89 -13.55 -0.39
C ASP A 134 6.66 -12.80 0.14
N ALA A 135 6.50 -12.71 1.47
CA ALA A 135 5.44 -11.92 2.09
C ALA A 135 5.60 -10.41 1.82
N ALA A 136 6.83 -9.92 1.69
CA ALA A 136 7.12 -8.53 1.34
C ALA A 136 6.86 -8.23 -0.15
N ASP A 137 6.92 -9.25 -1.01
CA ASP A 137 6.63 -9.17 -2.45
C ASP A 137 5.20 -9.61 -2.80
N PHE A 138 4.28 -9.46 -1.83
CA PHE A 138 2.86 -9.73 -2.03
C PHE A 138 2.33 -9.01 -3.29
N ALA A 139 1.90 -9.81 -4.27
CA ALA A 139 1.29 -9.31 -5.48
C ALA A 139 -0.15 -8.85 -5.19
N VAL A 140 -0.36 -7.54 -5.17
CA VAL A 140 -1.67 -6.95 -4.95
C VAL A 140 -2.62 -7.39 -6.08
N PRO A 141 -3.78 -8.01 -5.77
CA PRO A 141 -4.71 -8.46 -6.79
C PRO A 141 -5.35 -7.27 -7.51
N PRO A 142 -5.92 -7.47 -8.72
CA PRO A 142 -6.65 -6.41 -9.42
C PRO A 142 -7.72 -5.74 -8.55
N LEU A 143 -7.88 -4.42 -8.72
CA LEU A 143 -8.93 -3.66 -8.06
C LEU A 143 -10.23 -3.80 -8.84
N VAL A 144 -11.20 -4.47 -8.24
CA VAL A 144 -12.52 -4.75 -8.83
C VAL A 144 -13.61 -4.14 -7.97
N VAL A 145 -14.38 -3.22 -8.53
CA VAL A 145 -15.58 -2.68 -7.88
C VAL A 145 -16.76 -3.59 -8.25
N THR A 146 -17.21 -4.41 -7.31
CA THR A 146 -18.36 -5.30 -7.54
C THR A 146 -19.64 -4.48 -7.60
N ALA A 147 -20.53 -4.79 -8.55
CA ALA A 147 -21.90 -4.25 -8.48
C ALA A 147 -22.54 -4.69 -7.15
N GLU A 148 -23.36 -3.83 -6.54
CA GLU A 148 -24.19 -4.25 -5.42
C GLU A 148 -24.98 -5.50 -5.84
N GLU A 149 -24.77 -6.63 -5.18
CA GLU A 149 -25.78 -7.68 -5.20
C GLU A 149 -27.01 -7.05 -4.55
N ALA A 150 -27.99 -6.70 -5.39
CA ALA A 150 -29.31 -6.31 -4.92
C ALA A 150 -29.82 -7.47 -4.07
N SER A 151 -29.74 -7.31 -2.75
CA SER A 151 -30.38 -8.17 -1.78
C SER A 151 -31.85 -8.19 -2.13
N HIS A 152 -32.29 -9.25 -2.80
CA HIS A 152 -33.70 -9.59 -2.94
C HIS A 152 -34.16 -10.06 -1.56
N ASP A 153 -34.89 -9.18 -0.86
CA ASP A 153 -35.83 -9.56 0.19
C ASP A 153 -37.25 -9.38 -0.34
#